data_AF-A0A1H1V0F5-F1
#
_entry.id   AF-A0A1H1V0F5-F1
#
_cell.length_a   1.000
_cell.length_b   1.000
_cell.length_c   1.000
_cell.angle_alpha   90.00
_cell.angle_beta   90.00
_cell.angle_gamma   90.00
#
_symmetry.space_group_name_H-M   'P 1'
#
loop_
_entity.id
_entity.type
_entity.pdbx_description
1 polymer ?
#
loop_
_entity_poly.entity_id
_entity_poly.type
_entity_poly.pdbx_seq_one_letter_code
_entity_poly.pdbx_strand_id
1 'polypeptide(L)'
;MEILTKSFEALWQVVAVGLLLGAGLPALFALGVRALENDRVLTADGGDFGSRASAGGKALAGLCFGVTALAVVFGIVVIIFGKQLFGG
;
A
#
# COMPACT_ATOMS: atom_id res chain seq x y z
N MET A 1 30.62 24.27 4.55
CA MET A 1 30.18 22.94 4.08
C MET A 1 29.00 22.38 4.86
N GLU A 2 28.62 22.92 6.02
CA GLU A 2 27.54 22.36 6.87
C GLU A 2 26.12 22.50 6.33
N ILE A 3 25.83 23.55 5.56
CA ILE A 3 24.49 23.79 5.00
C ILE A 3 24.12 22.71 3.98
N LEU A 4 25.05 22.33 3.10
CA LEU A 4 24.81 21.26 2.13
C LEU A 4 24.53 19.92 2.82
N THR A 5 25.30 19.58 3.86
CA THR A 5 25.09 18.33 4.61
C THR A 5 23.75 18.32 5.32
N LYS A 6 23.37 19.42 5.98
CA LYS A 6 22.07 19.55 6.66
C LYS A 6 20.88 19.48 5.69
N SER A 7 20.99 20.14 4.54
CA SER A 7 19.95 20.10 3.50
C SER A 7 19.84 18.71 2.87
N PHE A 8 20.96 18.03 2.65
CA PHE A 8 20.96 16.66 2.14
C PHE A 8 20.33 15.68 3.13
N GLU A 9 20.63 15.81 4.42
CA GLU A 9 20.02 15.01 5.49
C GLU A 9 18.49 15.19 5.53
N ALA A 10 18.02 16.44 5.48
CA ALA A 10 16.59 16.75 5.48
C ALA A 10 15.89 16.24 4.21
N LEU A 11 16.52 16.42 3.04
CA LEU A 11 16.01 15.89 1.76
C LEU A 11 15.91 14.37 1.79
N TRP A 12 16.96 13.69 2.27
CA TRP A 12 16.98 12.24 2.37
C TRP A 12 15.87 11.73 3.28
N GLN A 13 15.64 12.39 4.41
CA GLN A 13 14.60 12.02 5.36
C GLN A 13 13.19 12.20 4.77
N VAL A 14 12.93 13.32 4.07
CA VAL A 14 11.64 13.56 3.40
C VAL A 14 11.42 12.56 2.25
N VAL A 15 12.45 12.26 1.46
CA VAL A 15 12.35 11.27 0.38
C VAL A 15 12.09 9.88 0.95
N ALA A 16 12.80 9.45 1.99
CA ALA A 16 12.61 8.15 2.61
C ALA A 16 11.19 8.00 3.19
N VAL A 17 10.72 9.03 3.92
CA VAL A 17 9.37 9.04 4.49
C VAL A 17 8.30 9.10 3.40
N GLY A 18 8.50 9.94 2.37
CA GLY A 18 7.60 10.05 1.22
C GLY A 18 7.53 8.77 0.38
N LEU A 19 8.63 8.04 0.27
CA LEU A 19 8.68 6.77 -0.45
C LEU A 19 8.04 5.64 0.39
N LEU A 20 8.28 5.60 1.69
CA LEU A 20 7.62 4.65 2.59
C LEU A 20 6.11 4.89 2.68
N LEU A 21 5.68 6.13 2.89
CA LEU A 21 4.26 6.47 3.04
C LEU A 21 3.53 6.55 1.69
N GLY A 22 4.21 7.00 0.63
CA GLY A 22 3.63 7.17 -0.70
C GLY A 22 3.72 5.92 -1.57
N ALA A 23 4.88 5.26 -1.64
CA ALA A 23 5.10 4.07 -2.47
C ALA A 23 4.90 2.73 -1.72
N GLY A 24 4.92 2.74 -0.38
CA GLY A 24 4.60 1.56 0.43
C GLY A 24 3.16 1.08 0.28
N LEU A 25 2.19 1.99 0.17
CA LEU A 25 0.78 1.65 -0.07
C LEU A 25 0.53 0.98 -1.44
N PRO A 26 1.04 1.52 -2.56
CA PRO A 26 1.02 0.86 -3.86
C PRO A 26 1.71 -0.50 -3.87
N ALA A 27 2.80 -0.67 -3.13
CA ALA A 27 3.49 -1.95 -3.01
C ALA A 27 2.64 -3.00 -2.28
N LEU A 28 1.95 -2.61 -1.20
CA LEU A 28 0.98 -3.47 -0.52
C LEU A 28 -0.17 -3.88 -1.45
N PHE A 29 -0.75 -2.91 -2.17
CA PHE A 29 -1.78 -3.20 -3.16
C PHE A 29 -1.32 -4.21 -4.23
N ALA A 30 -0.11 -4.04 -4.77
CA ALA A 30 0.48 -4.95 -5.75
C ALA A 30 0.70 -6.36 -5.16
N LEU A 31 1.08 -6.47 -3.88
CA LEU A 31 1.17 -7.75 -3.17
C LEU A 31 -0.19 -8.42 -2.98
N GLY A 32 -1.26 -7.66 -2.71
CA GLY A 32 -2.63 -8.18 -2.66
C GLY A 32 -3.12 -8.71 -4.00
N VAL A 33 -2.82 -8.01 -5.10
CA VAL A 33 -3.12 -8.47 -6.47
C VAL A 33 -2.30 -9.73 -6.82
N ARG A 34 -1.01 -9.77 -6.46
CA ARG A 34 -0.15 -10.95 -6.64
C ARG A 34 -0.72 -12.17 -5.90
N ALA A 35 -1.22 -11.98 -4.68
CA ALA A 35 -1.82 -13.05 -3.88
C ALA A 35 -3.13 -13.59 -4.49
N LEU A 36 -3.88 -12.74 -5.20
CA LEU A 36 -5.12 -13.13 -5.87
C LEU A 36 -4.86 -13.93 -7.17
N GLU A 37 -3.74 -13.66 -7.84
CA GLU A 37 -3.35 -14.31 -9.09
C GLU A 37 -2.62 -15.66 -8.89
N ASN A 38 -2.04 -15.90 -7.71
CA ASN A 38 -1.18 -17.07 -7.46
C ASN A 38 -1.90 -18.43 -7.49
N ASP A 39 -3.24 -18.45 -7.62
CA ASP A 39 -4.08 -19.66 -7.64
C ASP A 39 -4.81 -19.86 -9.00
N ARG A 40 -4.39 -19.15 -10.06
CA ARG A 40 -4.93 -19.34 -11.40
C ARG A 40 -4.28 -20.55 -12.08
N VAL A 41 -4.89 -21.73 -11.95
CA VAL A 41 -4.52 -22.93 -12.73
C VAL A 41 -5.32 -22.96 -14.04
N LEU A 42 -4.64 -23.15 -15.16
CA LEU A 42 -5.28 -23.42 -16.46
C LEU A 42 -5.99 -24.79 -16.37
N THR A 43 -7.30 -24.84 -16.63
CA THR A 43 -7.99 -26.13 -16.77
C THR A 43 -7.42 -26.88 -17.97
N ALA A 44 -7.23 -28.19 -17.84
CA ALA A 44 -6.63 -29.04 -18.87
C ALA A 44 -7.41 -29.04 -20.20
N ASP A 45 -8.67 -28.60 -20.19
CA ASP A 45 -9.59 -28.61 -21.34
C ASP A 45 -9.58 -27.31 -22.18
N GLY A 46 -8.73 -26.33 -21.85
CA GLY A 46 -8.51 -25.13 -22.68
C GLY A 46 -9.71 -24.19 -22.88
N GLY A 47 -10.89 -24.50 -22.32
CA GLY A 47 -12.15 -23.83 -22.61
C GLY A 47 -12.66 -22.85 -21.56
N ASP A 48 -12.18 -22.91 -20.31
CA ASP A 48 -12.68 -22.01 -19.26
C ASP A 48 -11.63 -21.74 -18.17
N PHE A 49 -11.57 -20.50 -17.68
CA PHE A 49 -10.82 -20.17 -16.47
C PHE A 49 -11.62 -20.69 -15.28
N GLY A 50 -11.43 -21.96 -14.90
CA GLY A 50 -11.90 -22.52 -13.64
C GLY A 50 -11.17 -21.92 -12.43
N SER A 51 -11.08 -20.59 -12.34
CA SER A 51 -10.32 -19.89 -11.31
C SER A 51 -11.26 -19.41 -10.22
N ARG A 52 -11.62 -20.30 -9.28
CA ARG A 52 -12.09 -19.83 -7.98
C ARG A 52 -10.83 -19.49 -7.19
N ALA A 53 -10.36 -18.24 -7.28
CA ALA A 53 -9.32 -17.73 -6.40
C ALA A 53 -9.58 -18.24 -4.97
N SER A 54 -8.61 -18.96 -4.41
CA SER A 54 -8.72 -19.62 -3.10
C SER A 54 -9.33 -18.64 -2.09
N ALA A 55 -10.24 -19.11 -1.23
CA ALA A 55 -10.87 -18.28 -0.21
C ALA A 55 -9.82 -17.53 0.64
N GLY A 56 -8.64 -18.15 0.83
CA GLY A 56 -7.48 -17.53 1.48
C GLY A 56 -6.88 -16.37 0.68
N GLY A 57 -6.73 -16.50 -0.64
CA GLY A 57 -6.22 -15.42 -1.50
C GLY A 57 -7.15 -14.20 -1.53
N LYS A 58 -8.47 -14.43 -1.52
CA LYS A 58 -9.46 -13.34 -1.41
C LYS A 58 -9.41 -12.64 -0.05
N ALA A 59 -9.26 -13.40 1.04
CA ALA A 59 -9.14 -12.83 2.38
C ALA A 59 -7.87 -11.98 2.53
N LEU A 60 -6.74 -12.47 2.02
CA LEU A 60 -5.47 -11.74 2.07
C LEU A 60 -5.50 -10.47 1.20
N ALA A 61 -6.08 -10.56 0.00
CA ALA A 61 -6.30 -9.39 -0.85
C ALA A 61 -7.20 -8.37 -0.15
N GLY A 62 -8.35 -8.79 0.39
CA GLY A 62 -9.25 -7.92 1.14
C GLY A 62 -8.58 -7.23 2.33
N LEU A 63 -7.75 -7.95 3.09
CA LEU A 63 -6.99 -7.38 4.20
C LEU A 63 -5.99 -6.33 3.70
N CYS A 64 -5.26 -6.63 2.62
CA CYS A 64 -4.26 -5.73 2.08
C CYS A 64 -4.90 -4.44 1.54
N PHE A 65 -5.97 -4.56 0.77
CA PHE A 65 -6.77 -3.43 0.30
C PHE A 65 -7.38 -2.63 1.45
N GLY A 66 -7.91 -3.31 2.48
CA GLY A 66 -8.49 -2.67 3.65
C GLY A 66 -7.46 -1.84 4.43
N VAL A 67 -6.26 -2.39 4.65
CA VAL A 67 -5.16 -1.67 5.32
C VAL A 67 -4.71 -0.47 4.49
N THR A 68 -4.56 -0.62 3.17
CA THR A 68 -4.24 0.49 2.26
C THR A 68 -5.31 1.59 2.33
N ALA A 69 -6.59 1.24 2.28
CA ALA A 69 -7.69 2.20 2.36
C ALA A 69 -7.70 2.93 3.72
N LEU A 70 -7.53 2.21 4.84
CA LEU A 70 -7.46 2.79 6.17
C LEU A 70 -6.28 3.76 6.31
N ALA A 71 -5.12 3.41 5.76
CA ALA A 71 -3.95 4.29 5.78
C ALA A 71 -4.16 5.57 4.95
N VAL A 72 -4.81 5.49 3.78
CA VAL A 72 -5.18 6.67 2.99
C VAL A 72 -6.15 7.55 3.77
N VAL A 73 -7.23 6.98 4.30
CA VAL A 73 -8.25 7.73 5.05
C VAL A 73 -7.62 8.38 6.28
N PHE A 74 -6.78 7.66 7.02
CA PHE A 74 -6.04 8.21 8.16
C PHE A 74 -5.16 9.38 7.75
N GLY A 75 -4.38 9.25 6.67
CA GLY A 75 -3.55 10.35 6.15
C GLY A 75 -4.38 11.58 5.78
N ILE A 76 -5.52 11.38 5.11
CA ILE A 76 -6.45 12.47 4.75
C ILE A 76 -7.01 13.13 6.00
N VAL A 77 -7.45 12.37 7.00
CA VAL A 77 -7.98 12.90 8.26
C VAL A 77 -6.92 13.72 8.99
N VAL A 78 -5.67 13.25 9.05
CA VAL A 78 -4.57 14.01 9.67
C VAL A 78 -4.25 15.28 8.88
N ILE A 79 -4.29 15.26 7.55
CA ILE A 79 -4.04 16.47 6.74
C ILE A 79 -5.17 17.51 6.94
N ILE A 80 -6.43 17.07 6.94
CA ILE A 80 -7.60 17.97 7.02
C ILE A 80 -7.81 18.47 8.46
N PHE A 81 -7.76 17.56 9.44
CA PHE A 81 -8.11 17.82 10.83
C PHE A 81 -6.91 17.88 11.77
N GLY A 82 -5.67 17.75 11.27
CA GLY A 82 -4.47 17.68 12.11
C GLY A 82 -4.34 18.83 13.10
N LYS A 83 -4.70 20.06 12.69
CA LYS A 83 -4.71 21.23 13.58
C LYS A 83 -5.75 21.12 14.71
N GLN A 84 -6.88 20.45 14.47
CA GLN A 84 -7.95 20.24 15.45
C GLN A 84 -7.66 19.05 16.38
N LEU A 85 -6.88 18.06 15.90
CA LEU A 85 -6.52 16.85 16.63
C LEU A 85 -5.28 17.01 17.53
N PHE A 86 -4.29 17.78 17.07
CA PHE A 86 -2.97 17.88 17.73
C PHE A 86 -2.63 19.30 18.21
N GLY A 87 -3.48 20.29 17.92
CA GLY A 87 -3.27 21.69 18.26
C GLY A 87 -4.00 22.18 19.53
N GLY A 88 -4.47 21.25 20.37
CA GLY A 88 -5.09 21.54 21.67
C GLY A 88 -4.06 21.66 22.79
#